data_AF-A0A974U807-F1
#
_entry.id   AF-A0A974U807-F1
#
_cell.length_a   1.000
_cell.length_b   1.000
_cell.length_c   1.000
_cell.angle_alpha   90.00
_cell.angle_beta   90.00
_cell.angle_gamma   90.00
#
_symmetry.space_group_name_H-M   'P 1'
#
loop_
_entity.id
_entity.type
_entity.pdbx_description
1 polymer ?
#
loop_
_entity_poly.entity_id
_entity_poly.type
_entity_poly.pdbx_seq_one_letter_code
_entity_poly.pdbx_strand_id
1 'polypeptide(L)' 'MTTGYWDSHVQYWEPIKGIAKLRELKTDDNLLIMDCNMDNGPFGASGRFERYKKRALTYSFLLDLEGIAE' A
#
# COMPACT_ATOMS: atom_id res chain seq x y z
N MET A 1 -3.21 1.46 -1.36
CA MET A 1 -3.63 1.57 0.05
C MET A 1 -2.60 0.86 0.92
N THR A 2 -2.25 1.40 2.09
CA THR A 2 -1.20 0.84 2.95
C THR A 2 -1.75 0.50 4.34
N THR A 3 -1.48 -0.70 4.84
CA THR A 3 -1.86 -1.14 6.20
C THR A 3 -0.75 -1.99 6.83
N GLY A 4 -0.88 -2.32 8.11
CA GLY A 4 0.04 -3.21 8.82
C GLY A 4 -0.71 -4.32 9.54
N TYR A 5 -0.11 -5.51 9.60
CA TYR A 5 -0.72 -6.67 10.24
C TYR A 5 -0.92 -6.46 11.75
N TRP A 6 0.02 -5.78 12.41
CA TRP A 6 -0.03 -5.46 13.84
C TRP A 6 -0.57 -4.05 14.12
N ASP A 7 -1.61 -3.61 13.41
CA ASP A 7 -2.28 -2.36 13.73
C ASP A 7 -3.25 -2.54 14.90
N SER A 8 -2.97 -1.86 16.02
CA SER A 8 -3.81 -1.89 17.21
C SER A 8 -5.11 -1.08 17.08
N HIS A 9 -5.20 -0.19 16.09
CA HIS A 9 -6.36 0.70 15.89
C HIS A 9 -7.27 0.20 14.78
N VAL A 10 -6.72 -0.08 13.60
CA VAL A 10 -7.47 -0.50 12.40
C VAL A 10 -6.86 -1.76 11.84
N GLN A 11 -7.50 -2.90 12.09
CA GLN A 11 -6.94 -4.18 11.70
C GLN A 11 -6.85 -4.35 10.18
N TYR A 12 -5.79 -5.00 9.70
CA TYR A 12 -5.46 -5.15 8.27
C TYR A 12 -6.60 -5.75 7.41
N TRP A 13 -7.52 -6.50 7.99
CA TRP A 13 -8.64 -7.11 7.27
C TRP A 13 -9.73 -6.11 6.86
N GLU A 14 -9.87 -4.98 7.56
CA GLU A 14 -10.82 -3.91 7.19
C GLU A 14 -10.46 -3.27 5.84
N PRO A 15 -9.23 -2.77 5.62
CA PRO A 15 -8.83 -2.25 4.33
C PRO A 15 -8.82 -3.31 3.23
N ILE A 16 -8.53 -4.59 3.55
CA ILE A 16 -8.63 -5.69 2.56
C ILE A 16 -10.05 -5.81 2.01
N LYS A 17 -11.07 -5.81 2.87
CA LYS A 17 -12.48 -5.90 2.43
C LYS A 17 -12.86 -4.72 1.54
N GLY A 18 -12.40 -3.51 1.89
CA GLY A 18 -12.59 -2.32 1.07
C GLY A 18 -11.97 -2.46 -0.32
N ILE A 19 -10.74 -2.94 -0.41
CA ILE A 19 -10.04 -3.14 -1.69
C ILE A 19 -10.68 -4.28 -2.50
N ALA A 20 -11.11 -5.36 -1.86
CA ALA A 20 -11.83 -6.44 -2.53
C ALA A 20 -13.11 -5.92 -3.20
N LYS A 21 -13.89 -5.12 -2.48
CA LYS A 21 -15.09 -4.47 -3.03
C LYS A 21 -14.75 -3.49 -4.15
N LEU A 22 -13.70 -2.69 -4.00
CA LEU A 22 -13.24 -1.77 -5.05
C LEU A 22 -12.78 -2.52 -6.30
N ARG A 23 -12.15 -3.69 -6.17
CA ARG A 23 -11.76 -4.55 -7.29
C ARG A 23 -12.96 -5.14 -8.01
N GLU A 24 -13.99 -5.55 -7.27
CA GLU A 24 -15.23 -6.07 -7.85
C GLU A 24 -16.03 -4.99 -8.60
N LEU A 25 -16.11 -3.77 -8.04
CA LEU A 25 -16.85 -2.65 -8.62
C LEU A 25 -16.04 -1.83 -9.63
N LYS A 26 -14.79 -2.23 -9.90
CA LYS A 26 -13.89 -1.49 -10.77
C LYS A 26 -14.38 -1.56 -12.21
N THR A 27 -14.52 -0.41 -12.87
CA THR A 27 -14.90 -0.31 -14.29
C THR A 27 -13.77 0.19 -15.18
N ASP A 28 -12.60 0.48 -14.60
CA ASP A 28 -11.44 1.04 -15.27
C ASP A 28 -10.23 0.10 -15.17
N ASP A 29 -9.24 0.29 -16.02
CA ASP A 29 -8.02 -0.55 -16.07
C ASP A 29 -6.86 0.01 -15.21
N ASN A 30 -7.12 0.99 -14.34
CA ASN A 30 -6.06 1.61 -13.53
C ASN A 30 -5.50 0.66 -12.47
N LEU A 31 -4.23 0.79 -12.14
CA LEU A 31 -3.59 -0.11 -11.18
C LEU A 31 -4.12 0.12 -9.74
N LEU A 32 -4.64 -0.95 -9.10
CA LEU A 32 -5.15 -0.91 -7.72
C LEU A 32 -4.33 -1.83 -6.81
N ILE A 33 -3.38 -1.23 -6.09
CA ILE A 33 -2.42 -1.93 -5.23
C ILE A 33 -2.75 -1.75 -3.75
N MET A 34 -2.61 -2.85 -3.02
CA MET A 34 -2.56 -2.89 -1.56
C MET A 34 -1.15 -3.27 -1.11
N ASP A 35 -0.57 -2.44 -0.26
CA ASP A 35 0.68 -2.73 0.45
C ASP A 35 0.35 -3.06 1.92
N CYS A 36 0.75 -4.26 2.37
CA CYS A 36 0.52 -4.72 3.73
C CYS A 36 1.87 -5.07 4.37
N ASN A 37 2.25 -4.33 5.41
CA ASN A 37 3.43 -4.69 6.19
C ASN A 37 3.08 -5.85 7.12
N MET A 38 3.65 -7.03 6.85
CA MET A 38 3.37 -8.24 7.63
C MET A 38 4.14 -8.30 8.95
N ASP A 39 5.19 -7.49 9.09
CA ASP A 39 6.09 -7.52 10.25
C ASP A 39 5.73 -6.44 11.29
N ASN A 40 5.10 -5.34 10.86
CA ASN A 40 4.86 -4.15 11.68
C ASN A 40 3.48 -3.54 11.47
N GLY A 41 3.08 -2.64 12.37
CA GLY A 41 1.90 -1.79 12.19
C GLY A 41 2.03 -0.76 11.05
N PRO A 42 1.02 0.10 10.83
CA PRO A 42 0.95 1.01 9.66
C PRO A 42 2.11 2.01 9.59
N PHE A 43 2.62 2.38 10.77
CA PHE A 43 3.75 3.28 10.97
C PHE A 43 5.10 2.66 10.53
N GLY A 44 5.11 1.37 10.17
CA GLY A 44 6.27 0.66 9.65
C GLY A 44 7.25 0.23 10.74
N ALA A 45 8.29 -0.49 10.33
CA ALA A 45 9.41 -0.80 11.20
C ALA A 45 10.14 0.49 11.62
N SER A 46 10.64 0.55 12.85
CA SER A 46 11.51 1.65 13.33
C SER A 46 12.89 1.71 12.64
N GLY A 47 13.10 0.88 11.61
CA GLY A 47 14.35 0.77 10.87
C GLY A 47 14.69 2.02 10.09
N ARG A 48 15.93 2.52 10.27
CA ARG A 48 16.48 3.71 9.59
C ARG A 48 16.27 3.72 8.07
N PHE A 49 16.27 2.55 7.43
CA PHE A 49 16.17 2.42 5.97
C PHE A 49 14.76 2.08 5.46
N GLU A 50 13.86 1.60 6.30
CA GLU A 50 12.52 1.19 5.88
C GLU A 50 11.65 2.36 5.43
N ARG A 51 11.86 3.55 6.02
CA ARG A 51 11.23 4.78 5.56
C ARG A 51 11.63 5.14 4.12
N TYR A 52 12.88 4.89 3.73
CA TYR A 52 13.34 5.19 2.37
C TYR A 52 12.78 4.20 1.36
N LYS A 53 12.71 2.91 1.70
CA LYS A 53 12.06 1.90 0.85
C LYS A 53 10.59 2.22 0.60
N LYS A 54 9.86 2.59 1.65
CA LYS A 54 8.44 2.97 1.53
C LYS A 54 8.24 4.20 0.65
N ARG A 55 9.12 5.19 0.79
CA ARG A 55 9.14 6.38 -0.09
C ARG A 55 9.45 6.02 -1.54
N ALA A 56 10.48 5.19 -1.76
CA ALA A 56 10.85 4.76 -3.09
C ALA A 56 9.71 4.01 -3.79
N LEU A 57 9.00 3.13 -3.06
CA LEU A 57 7.82 2.43 -3.57
C LEU A 57 6.71 3.40 -3.98
N THR A 58 6.42 4.42 -3.15
CA THR A 58 5.40 5.43 -3.49
C THR A 58 5.80 6.26 -4.70
N TYR A 59 7.06 6.71 -4.78
CA TYR A 59 7.53 7.47 -5.95
C TYR A 59 7.53 6.62 -7.22
N SER A 60 7.97 5.37 -7.14
CA SER A 60 7.92 4.44 -8.28
C SER A 60 6.49 4.24 -8.77
N PHE A 61 5.51 4.07 -7.87
CA PHE A 61 4.11 3.96 -8.25
C PHE A 61 3.57 5.23 -8.92
N LEU A 62 3.96 6.42 -8.43
CA LEU A 62 3.55 7.68 -9.05
C LEU A 62 4.17 7.87 -10.45
N LEU A 63 5.45 7.54 -10.60
CA LEU A 63 6.12 7.63 -11.90
C LEU A 63 5.55 6.63 -12.91
N ASP A 64 5.23 5.41 -12.46
CA ASP A 64 4.57 4.38 -13.27
C ASP A 64 3.19 4.83 -13.74
N LEU A 65 2.40 5.50 -12.88
CA LEU A 65 1.11 6.08 -13.25
C LEU A 65 1.23 7.20 -14.30
N GLU A 66 2.30 8.01 -14.24
CA GLU A 66 2.57 9.07 -15.22
C GLU A 66 3.23 8.52 -16.51
N GLY A 67 3.50 7.22 -16.59
CA GLY A 67 4.16 6.58 -17.74
C GLY A 67 5.64 6.95 -17.89
N ILE A 68 6.27 7.43 -16.81
CA ILE A 68 7.69 7.79 -16.79
C ILE A 68 8.49 6.54 -16.42
N ALA A 69 9.06 5.90 -17.44
CA ALA A 69 10.06 4.86 -17.28
C ALA A 69 11.46 5.45 -17.51
N GLU A 70 12.41 5.11 -16.65
CA GLU A 70 13.84 5.45 -16.80
C GLU A 70 14.56 4.47 -17.72
#